data_AF-A0A971I9F8-F1
#
_entry.id   AF-A0A971I9F8-F1
#
_cell.length_a   1.000
_cell.length_b   1.000
_cell.length_c   1.000
_cell.angle_alpha   90.00
_cell.angle_beta   90.00
_cell.angle_gamma   90.00
#
_symmetry.space_group_name_H-M   'P 1'
#
loop_
_entity.id
_entity.type
_entity.pdbx_description
1 polymer ?
#
loop_
_entity_poly.entity_id
_entity_poly.type
_entity_poly.pdbx_seq_one_letter_code
_entity_poly.pdbx_strand_id
1 'polypeptide(L)' 'MLRPEHLQRITEEITAKLGDFNQPLPTSQTLKNLVNEVATRLDLVSREDYERLLQIHQRTRQKVDQLSGRLEALEAKLKN' A
#
# COMPACT_ATOMS: atom_id res chain seq x y z
N MET A 1 -9.40 -0.82 -1.69
CA MET A 1 -10.08 -2.07 -1.28
C MET A 1 -9.48 -3.19 -2.11
N LEU A 2 -8.88 -4.19 -1.45
CA LEU A 2 -8.32 -5.36 -2.12
C LEU A 2 -9.47 -6.09 -2.84
N ARG A 3 -9.37 -6.23 -4.16
CA ARG A 3 -10.43 -6.89 -4.96
C ARG A 3 -10.37 -8.41 -4.69
N PRO A 4 -11.52 -9.07 -4.52
CA PRO A 4 -11.59 -10.48 -4.15
C PRO A 4 -10.89 -11.42 -5.15
N GLU A 5 -10.79 -11.01 -6.42
CA GLU A 5 -10.10 -11.77 -7.47
C GLU A 5 -8.59 -11.93 -7.23
N HIS A 6 -7.94 -10.95 -6.58
CA HIS A 6 -6.51 -11.06 -6.28
C HIS A 6 -6.26 -12.06 -5.15
N LEU A 7 -7.14 -12.11 -4.15
CA LEU A 7 -7.08 -13.07 -3.03
C LEU A 7 -7.23 -14.51 -3.50
N GLN A 8 -8.10 -14.75 -4.49
CA GLN A 8 -8.27 -16.07 -5.08
C GLN A 8 -7.00 -16.55 -5.78
N ARG A 9 -6.38 -15.70 -6.62
CA ARG A 9 -5.12 -16.05 -7.31
C ARG A 9 -3.96 -16.33 -6.35
N ILE A 10 -3.85 -15.56 -5.27
CA ILE A 10 -2.80 -15.77 -4.25
C ILE A 10 -3.02 -17.10 -3.54
N THR A 11 -4.29 -17.41 -3.20
CA THR A 11 -4.65 -18.66 -2.56
C THR A 11 -4.34 -19.84 -3.48
N GLU A 12 -4.69 -19.73 -4.77
CA GLU A 12 -4.37 -20.73 -5.80
C GLU A 12 -2.86 -20.91 -5.99
N GLU A 13 -2.06 -19.84 -6.04
CA GLU A 13 -0.59 -19.93 -6.14
C GLU A 13 0.05 -20.56 -4.90
N ILE A 14 -0.45 -20.26 -3.70
CA ILE A 14 0.01 -20.86 -2.45
C ILE A 14 -0.38 -22.35 -2.41
N THR A 15 -1.61 -22.69 -2.78
CA THR A 15 -2.08 -24.08 -2.82
C THR A 15 -1.35 -24.90 -3.89
N ALA A 16 -1.05 -24.32 -5.06
CA ALA A 16 -0.25 -24.98 -6.09
C ALA A 16 1.19 -25.22 -5.62
N LYS A 17 1.82 -24.22 -4.97
CA LYS A 17 3.16 -24.36 -4.40
C LYS A 17 3.21 -25.29 -3.19
N LEU A 18 2.14 -25.43 -2.41
CA LEU A 18 2.04 -26.43 -1.34
C LEU A 18 1.74 -27.84 -1.89
N GLY A 19 0.93 -27.94 -2.94
CA GLY A 19 0.54 -29.21 -3.56
C GLY A 19 1.69 -29.94 -4.26
N ASP A 20 2.66 -29.20 -4.80
CA ASP A 20 3.91 -29.76 -5.33
C ASP A 20 4.85 -30.27 -4.23
N PHE A 21 4.67 -29.85 -2.98
CA PHE A 21 5.42 -30.33 -1.82
C PHE A 21 4.71 -31.53 -1.18
N ASN A 22 4.64 -32.64 -1.90
CA ASN A 22 4.23 -33.95 -1.36
C ASN A 22 5.32 -34.60 -0.46
N GLN A 23 6.13 -33.78 0.20
CA GLN A 23 7.24 -34.18 1.08
C GLN A 23 7.07 -33.55 2.47
N PRO A 24 7.61 -34.19 3.52
CA PRO A 24 7.19 -33.98 4.91
C PRO A 24 7.24 -32.49 5.27
N LEU A 25 6.10 -32.01 5.78
CA LEU A 25 5.80 -30.66 6.27
C LEU A 25 7.04 -29.76 6.32
N PRO A 26 7.16 -28.78 5.41
CA PRO A 26 8.31 -27.89 5.41
C PRO A 26 8.43 -27.26 6.80
N THR A 27 9.63 -27.36 7.37
CA THR A 27 10.01 -26.72 8.62
C THR A 27 9.43 -25.30 8.65
N SER A 28 8.91 -24.87 9.80
CA SER A 28 8.23 -23.58 10.01
C SER A 28 8.88 -22.35 9.32
N GLN A 29 10.17 -22.45 9.02
CA GLN A 29 10.95 -21.49 8.25
C GLN A 29 10.52 -21.32 6.79
N THR A 30 10.19 -22.39 6.05
CA THR A 30 9.79 -22.29 4.64
C THR A 30 8.41 -21.65 4.51
N LEU A 31 7.50 -21.95 5.43
CA LEU A 31 6.20 -21.30 5.53
C LEU A 31 6.35 -19.79 5.84
N LYS A 32 7.25 -19.42 6.77
CA LYS A 32 7.55 -18.01 7.05
C LYS A 32 8.10 -17.27 5.83
N ASN A 33 8.99 -17.91 5.07
CA ASN A 33 9.56 -17.31 3.87
C ASN A 33 8.50 -17.09 2.78
N LEU A 34 7.58 -18.04 2.59
CA LEU A 34 6.45 -17.92 1.66
C LEU A 34 5.49 -16.80 2.07
N VAL A 35 5.16 -16.69 3.35
CA VAL A 35 4.32 -15.60 3.88
C VAL A 35 4.99 -14.24 3.69
N ASN A 36 6.29 -14.13 3.94
CA ASN A 36 7.05 -12.91 3.73
C ASN A 36 7.15 -12.54 2.24
N GLU A 37 7.36 -13.52 1.35
CA GLU A 37 7.41 -13.29 -0.09
C GLU A 37 6.06 -12.81 -0.62
N VAL A 38 4.96 -13.42 -0.16
CA VAL A 38 3.59 -13.01 -0.50
C VAL A 38 3.29 -11.62 0.07
N ALA A 39 3.70 -11.33 1.31
CA ALA A 39 3.53 -10.00 1.90
C ALA A 39 4.25 -8.90 1.11
N THR A 40 5.45 -9.22 0.61
CA THR A 40 6.25 -8.31 -0.22
C THR A 40 5.65 -8.15 -1.62
N ARG A 41 5.23 -9.25 -2.28
CA ARG A 41 4.60 -9.21 -3.61
C ARG A 41 3.25 -8.50 -3.62
N LEU A 42 2.51 -8.56 -2.51
CA LEU A 42 1.23 -7.89 -2.38
C LEU A 42 1.34 -6.41 -2.10
N ASP A 43 2.56 -5.88 -1.99
CA ASP A 43 2.84 -4.53 -1.53
C ASP A 43 1.89 -4.20 -0.37
N LEU A 44 1.86 -5.12 0.62
CA LEU A 44 1.07 -4.96 1.83
C LEU A 44 1.71 -3.80 2.58
N VAL A 45 1.38 -2.59 2.16
CA VAL A 45 1.75 -1.34 2.80
C VAL A 45 1.33 -1.53 4.24
N SER A 46 2.32 -1.54 5.13
CA SER A 46 2.07 -1.58 6.56
C SER A 46 1.02 -0.52 6.87
N ARG A 47 0.06 -0.84 7.73
CA ARG A 47 -0.96 0.12 8.15
C ARG A 47 -0.32 1.46 8.58
N GLU A 48 0.87 1.37 9.16
CA GLU A 48 1.70 2.51 9.54
C GLU A 48 2.19 3.35 8.35
N ASP A 49 2.63 2.72 7.27
CA ASP A 49 3.09 3.42 6.07
C ASP A 49 1.92 4.08 5.33
N TYR A 50 0.75 3.42 5.31
CA TYR A 50 -0.48 4.01 4.76
C TYR A 50 -0.91 5.26 5.54
N GLU A 51 -0.88 5.19 6.87
CA GLU A 51 -1.17 6.34 7.74
C GLU A 51 -0.18 7.49 7.52
N ARG A 52 1.11 7.18 7.34
CA ARG A 52 2.15 8.19 7.01
C ARG A 52 1.89 8.88 5.67
N LEU A 53 1.56 8.11 4.63
CA LEU A 53 1.20 8.63 3.31
C LEU A 53 -0.05 9.52 3.38
N LEU A 54 -1.07 9.10 4.13
CA LEU A 54 -2.29 9.87 4.32
C LEU A 54 -2.01 11.22 5.00
N GLN A 55 -1.17 11.24 6.04
CA GLN A 55 -0.75 12.48 6.71
C GLN A 55 0.00 13.42 5.76
N ILE A 56 0.90 12.89 4.92
CA ILE A 56 1.62 13.69 3.93
C ILE A 56 0.63 14.31 2.94
N HIS A 57 -0.32 13.53 2.42
CA HIS A 57 -1.34 14.05 1.52
C HIS A 57 -2.19 15.17 2.13
N GLN A 58 -2.61 15.01 3.40
CA GLN A 58 -3.37 16.04 4.11
C GLN A 58 -2.56 17.34 4.25
N ARG A 59 -1.27 17.24 4.62
CA ARG A 59 -0.38 18.41 4.74
C ARG A 59 -0.14 19.09 3.40
N THR A 60 0.02 18.32 2.33
CA THR A 60 0.19 18.87 0.97
C THR A 60 -1.06 19.63 0.54
N ARG A 61 -2.26 19.07 0.80
CA ARG A 61 -3.53 19.74 0.49
C ARG A 61 -3.67 21.08 1.22
N GLN A 62 -3.38 21.11 2.53
CA GLN A 62 -3.39 22.34 3.31
C GLN A 62 -2.41 23.39 2.77
N LYS A 63 -1.20 22.97 2.37
CA LYS A 63 -0.21 23.88 1.78
C LYS A 63 -0.66 24.43 0.44
N VAL A 64 -1.27 23.60 -0.41
CA VAL A 64 -1.82 24.04 -1.70
C VAL A 64 -2.92 25.07 -1.46
N ASP A 65 -3.89 24.79 -0.58
CA ASP A 65 -4.97 25.73 -0.27
C ASP A 65 -4.43 27.07 0.28
N GLN A 66 -3.43 27.03 1.16
CA GLN A 66 -2.79 28.23 1.69
C GLN A 66 -2.06 29.04 0.60
N LEU A 67 -1.37 28.36 -0.32
CA LEU A 67 -0.68 29.02 -1.42
C LEU A 67 -1.66 29.61 -2.42
N SER A 68 -2.74 28.91 -2.73
CA SER A 68 -3.83 29.42 -3.57
C SER A 68 -4.45 30.68 -2.98
N GLY A 69 -4.79 30.69 -1.67
CA GLY A 69 -5.34 31.88 -1.02
C GLY A 69 -4.34 33.05 -0.97
N ARG A 70 -3.04 32.78 -0.82
CA ARG A 70 -1.99 33.82 -0.90
C ARG A 70 -1.86 34.37 -2.31
N LEU A 71 -2.00 33.54 -3.32
CA LEU A 71 -1.92 33.92 -4.72
C LEU A 71 -3.12 34.80 -5.09
N GLU A 72 -4.34 34.40 -4.72
CA GLU A 72 -5.55 35.22 -4.90
C GLU A 72 -5.42 36.58 -4.21
N ALA A 73 -4.91 36.63 -2.97
CA ALA A 73 -4.69 37.88 -2.25
C ALA A 73 -3.65 38.79 -2.91
N LEU A 74 -2.61 38.21 -3.54
CA LEU A 74 -1.60 38.96 -4.29
C LEU A 74 -2.16 39.45 -5.63
N GLU A 75 -2.89 38.60 -6.36
CA GLU A 75 -3.56 38.98 -7.61
C GLU A 75 -4.57 40.10 -7.39
N ALA A 76 -5.34 40.05 -6.29
CA ALA A 76 -6.27 41.12 -5.93
C ALA A 76 -5.57 42.47 -5.63
N LYS A 77 -4.35 42.43 -5.10
CA LYS A 77 -3.53 43.63 -4.87
C LYS A 77 -2.87 44.16 -6.14
N LEU A 78 -2.69 43.32 -7.16
CA LEU A 78 -2.06 43.67 -8.43
C LEU A 78 -3.07 44.12 -9.49
N LYS A 79 -4.36 43.80 -9.31
CA LYS A 79 -5.48 44.23 -10.16
C LYS A 79 -6.10 45.58 -9.76
N ASN A 80 -5.78 46.10 -8.57
CA ASN A 80 -6.06 47.48 -8.16
C ASN A 80 -4.83 48.35 -8.42
#